data_AF-A0A2E8R7N2-F1
#
_entry.id   AF-A0A2E8R7N2-F1
#
_cell.length_a   1.000
_cell.length_b   1.000
_cell.length_c   1.000
_cell.angle_alpha   90.00
_cell.angle_beta   90.00
_cell.angle_gamma   90.00
#
_symmetry.space_group_name_H-M   'P 1'
#
loop_
_entity.id
_entity.type
_entity.pdbx_description
1 polymer ?
#
loop_
_entity_poly.entity_id
_entity_poly.type
_entity_poly.pdbx_seq_one_letter_code
_entity_poly.pdbx_strand_id
1 'polypeptide(L)'
;MDHSSKKILDRVVKTTNLSEGFNGLRLILRYIFELGPISSKEISSIIGIPLPLVSSIRRELEKNHILIRSNGMLLSELGIHLINQMGISKNIKIS
;
A
#
# COMPACT_ATOMS: atom_id res chain seq x y z
N MET A 1 5.08 14.93 5.38
CA MET A 1 4.44 13.77 6.04
C MET A 1 4.36 14.04 7.52
N ASP A 2 3.18 14.00 8.11
CA ASP A 2 3.01 14.20 9.54
C ASP A 2 3.60 13.02 10.35
N HIS A 3 3.85 13.24 11.64
CA HIS A 3 4.52 12.27 12.51
C HIS A 3 3.69 10.99 12.74
N SER A 4 2.35 11.09 12.68
CA SER A 4 1.43 9.98 12.91
C SER A 4 1.39 9.03 11.71
N SER A 5 1.31 9.59 10.51
CA SER A 5 1.37 8.89 9.22
C SER A 5 2.65 8.05 9.08
N LYS A 6 3.81 8.65 9.42
CA LYS A 6 5.10 7.93 9.41
C LYS A 6 5.10 6.74 10.36
N LYS A 7 4.57 6.91 11.57
CA LYS A 7 4.47 5.85 12.58
C LYS A 7 3.63 4.66 12.10
N ILE A 8 2.54 4.91 11.38
CA ILE A 8 1.69 3.85 10.84
C ILE A 8 2.46 3.03 9.80
N LEU A 9 3.15 3.69 8.87
CA LEU A 9 3.92 3.00 7.82
C LEU A 9 5.11 2.22 8.40
N ASP A 10 5.81 2.79 9.38
CA ASP A 10 6.88 2.09 10.12
C ASP A 10 6.33 0.87 10.87
N ARG A 11 5.13 0.96 11.45
CA ARG A 11 4.46 -0.16 12.12
C ARG A 11 4.16 -1.29 11.14
N VAL A 12 3.67 -0.98 9.95
CA VAL A 12 3.39 -1.98 8.90
C VAL A 12 4.68 -2.71 8.53
N VAL A 13 5.74 -1.97 8.21
CA VAL A 13 7.05 -2.54 7.85
C VAL A 13 7.58 -3.47 8.94
N LYS A 14 7.56 -3.03 10.20
CA LYS A 14 8.05 -3.82 11.33
C LYS A 14 7.21 -5.07 11.59
N THR A 15 5.88 -4.95 11.51
CA THR A 15 4.95 -6.07 11.78
C THR A 15 5.06 -7.15 10.71
N THR A 16 5.27 -6.75 9.45
CA THR A 16 5.35 -7.69 8.32
C THR A 16 6.76 -8.21 8.07
N ASN A 17 7.75 -7.69 8.78
CA ASN A 17 9.17 -7.97 8.56
C ASN A 17 9.56 -7.79 7.08
N LEU A 18 9.07 -6.71 6.46
CA LEU A 18 9.33 -6.41 5.06
C LEU A 18 10.78 -5.98 4.88
N SER A 19 11.59 -6.84 4.25
CA SER A 19 13.03 -6.65 4.05
C SER A 19 13.39 -5.35 3.31
N GLU A 20 12.55 -4.97 2.35
CA GLU A 20 12.67 -3.75 1.54
C GLU A 20 12.32 -2.48 2.33
N GLY A 21 11.80 -2.63 3.54
CA GLY A 21 11.43 -1.55 4.43
C GLY A 21 10.35 -0.64 3.85
N PHE A 22 10.46 0.66 4.16
CA PHE A 22 9.52 1.68 3.68
C PHE A 22 9.46 1.76 2.15
N ASN A 23 10.57 1.54 1.44
CA ASN A 23 10.61 1.64 -0.01
C ASN A 23 9.75 0.55 -0.69
N GLY A 24 9.79 -0.68 -0.18
CA GLY A 24 8.92 -1.75 -0.65
C GLY A 24 7.45 -1.46 -0.38
N LEU A 25 7.13 -0.97 0.83
CA LEU A 25 5.76 -0.61 1.17
C LEU A 25 5.23 0.54 0.31
N ARG A 26 6.06 1.56 0.03
CA ARG A 26 5.73 2.66 -0.86
C ARG A 26 5.43 2.18 -2.28
N LEU A 27 6.21 1.22 -2.79
CA LEU A 27 5.99 0.64 -4.11
C LEU A 27 4.66 -0.13 -4.18
N ILE A 28 4.34 -0.92 -3.14
CA ILE A 28 3.04 -1.61 -3.03
C ILE A 28 1.87 -0.62 -3.05
N LEU A 29 1.92 0.41 -2.19
CA LEU A 29 0.87 1.41 -2.10
C LEU A 29 0.70 2.18 -3.42
N ARG A 30 1.80 2.43 -4.13
CA ARG A 30 1.78 3.03 -5.47
C ARG A 30 1.02 2.17 -6.47
N TYR A 31 1.32 0.87 -6.55
CA TYR A 31 0.60 -0.03 -7.46
C TYR A 31 -0.89 -0.16 -7.12
N ILE A 32 -1.22 -0.20 -5.83
CA ILE A 32 -2.64 -0.19 -5.40
C ILE A 32 -3.32 1.11 -5.81
N PHE A 33 -2.64 2.25 -5.71
CA PHE A 33 -3.18 3.55 -6.13
C PHE A 33 -3.39 3.67 -7.65
N GLU A 34 -2.44 3.18 -8.43
CA GLU A 34 -2.45 3.28 -9.89
C GLU A 34 -3.42 2.26 -10.52
N LEU A 35 -3.42 1.02 -10.03
CA LEU A 35 -4.07 -0.14 -10.64
C LEU A 35 -5.27 -0.70 -9.84
N GLY A 36 -5.54 -0.18 -8.65
CA GLY A 36 -6.65 -0.65 -7.81
C GLY A 36 -8.02 -0.56 -8.50
N PRO A 37 -8.96 -1.49 -8.23
CA PRO A 37 -8.84 -2.63 -7.29
C PRO A 37 -7.93 -3.73 -7.83
N ILE A 38 -6.96 -4.17 -7.02
CA ILE A 38 -5.95 -5.17 -7.42
C ILE A 38 -5.79 -6.28 -6.38
N SER A 39 -5.63 -7.53 -6.80
CA SER A 39 -5.49 -8.67 -5.89
C SER A 39 -4.08 -8.80 -5.29
N SER A 40 -3.98 -9.53 -4.18
CA SER A 40 -2.66 -9.85 -3.58
C SER A 40 -1.79 -10.67 -4.54
N LYS A 41 -2.41 -11.49 -5.40
CA LYS A 41 -1.72 -12.30 -6.41
C LYS A 41 -1.10 -11.43 -7.50
N GLU A 42 -1.84 -10.44 -8.00
CA GLU A 42 -1.34 -9.49 -8.99
C GLU A 42 -0.21 -8.64 -8.40
N ILE A 43 -0.37 -8.09 -7.19
CA ILE A 43 0.70 -7.34 -6.53
C ILE A 43 1.95 -8.21 -6.36
N SER A 44 1.81 -9.44 -5.84
CA SER A 44 2.93 -10.39 -5.70
C SER A 44 3.65 -10.64 -7.02
N SER A 45 2.90 -10.81 -8.12
CA SER A 45 3.46 -11.02 -9.45
C SER A 45 4.20 -9.79 -10.00
N ILE A 46 3.72 -8.58 -9.72
CA ILE A 46 4.30 -7.33 -10.24
C ILE A 46 5.60 -7.00 -9.51
N ILE A 47 5.63 -7.16 -8.18
CA ILE A 47 6.75 -6.68 -7.35
C ILE A 47 7.73 -7.77 -6.95
N GLY A 48 7.41 -9.06 -7.20
CA GLY A 48 8.26 -10.19 -6.84
C GLY A 48 8.27 -10.56 -5.35
N ILE A 49 7.35 -10.02 -4.55
CA ILE A 49 7.21 -10.35 -3.12
C ILE A 49 6.33 -11.59 -2.96
N PRO A 50 6.68 -12.55 -2.07
CA PRO A 50 5.86 -13.75 -1.83
C PRO A 50 4.41 -13.42 -1.44
N LEU A 51 3.46 -14.14 -2.03
CA LEU A 51 2.03 -13.97 -1.76
C LEU A 51 1.64 -13.98 -0.27
N PRO A 52 2.23 -14.83 0.60
CA PRO A 52 1.96 -14.79 2.04
C PRO A 52 2.36 -13.44 2.67
N LEU A 53 3.48 -12.86 2.25
CA LEU A 53 3.95 -11.58 2.75
C LEU A 53 3.06 -10.43 2.26
N VAL A 54 2.67 -10.42 0.98
CA VAL A 54 1.68 -9.46 0.45
C VAL A 54 0.36 -9.55 1.21
N SER A 55 -0.08 -10.77 1.55
CA SER A 55 -1.32 -10.98 2.31
C SER A 55 -1.22 -10.45 3.74
N SER A 56 -0.07 -10.62 4.41
CA SER A 56 0.20 -10.02 5.72
C SER A 56 0.21 -8.49 5.67
N ILE A 57 0.83 -7.91 4.64
CA ILE A 57 0.84 -6.46 4.40
C ILE A 57 -0.58 -5.94 4.21
N ARG A 58 -1.38 -6.59 3.35
CA ARG A 58 -2.79 -6.25 3.15
C ARG A 58 -3.56 -6.20 4.48
N ARG A 59 -3.44 -7.26 5.29
CA ARG A 59 -4.15 -7.34 6.59
C ARG A 59 -3.74 -6.20 7.53
N GLU A 60 -2.45 -5.88 7.61
CA GLU A 60 -1.99 -4.79 8.48
C GLU A 60 -2.44 -3.42 7.94
N LEU A 61 -2.44 -3.21 6.62
CA LEU A 61 -2.95 -1.97 6.02
C LEU A 61 -4.47 -1.81 6.20
N GLU A 62 -5.26 -2.87 6.06
CA GLU A 62 -6.70 -2.86 6.37
C GLU A 62 -6.96 -2.54 7.85
N LYS A 63 -6.19 -3.14 8.76
CA LYS A 63 -6.27 -2.90 10.21
C LYS A 63 -5.98 -1.44 10.58
N ASN A 64 -5.07 -0.80 9.86
CA ASN A 64 -4.72 0.61 10.05
C ASN A 64 -5.56 1.56 9.17
N HIS A 65 -6.67 1.08 8.58
CA HIS A 65 -7.59 1.86 7.75
C HIS A 65 -6.95 2.52 6.51
N ILE A 66 -5.80 2.01 6.04
CA ILE A 66 -5.13 2.47 4.81
C ILE A 66 -5.80 1.85 3.58
N LEU A 67 -6.26 0.62 3.69
CA LEU A 67 -7.04 -0.07 2.66
C LEU A 67 -8.50 -0.25 3.10
N ILE A 68 -9.40 -0.21 2.14
CA ILE A 68 -10.80 -0.62 2.34
C ILE A 68 -11.00 -2.08 1.94
N ARG A 69 -11.86 -2.79 2.67
CA ARG A 69 -12.25 -4.16 2.33
C ARG A 69 -13.16 -4.15 1.09
N SER A 70 -12.64 -4.67 -0.02
CA SER A 70 -13.35 -4.78 -1.30
C SER A 70 -12.90 -6.03 -2.07
N ASN A 71 -13.39 -6.22 -3.30
CA ASN A 71 -12.91 -7.21 -4.27
C ASN A 71 -11.51 -6.81 -4.78
N GLY A 72 -10.51 -6.94 -3.91
CA GLY A 72 -9.14 -6.49 -4.14
C GLY A 72 -8.71 -5.46 -3.11
N MET A 73 -7.54 -4.88 -3.32
CA MET A 73 -6.96 -3.81 -2.52
C MET A 73 -7.28 -2.48 -3.18
N LEU A 74 -7.84 -1.56 -2.40
CA LEU A 74 -8.11 -0.18 -2.76
C LEU A 74 -7.68 0.70 -1.58
N LEU A 75 -7.05 1.83 -1.88
CA LEU A 75 -6.73 2.83 -0.86
C LEU A 75 -8.01 3.47 -0.33
N SER A 76 -8.07 3.66 0.99
CA SER A 76 -9.03 4.56 1.62
C SER A 76 -8.64 6.02 1.35
N GLU A 77 -9.47 6.98 1.79
CA GLU A 77 -9.11 8.40 1.79
C GLU A 77 -7.80 8.67 2.55
N LEU A 78 -7.60 8.02 3.69
CA LEU A 78 -6.35 8.08 4.45
C LEU A 78 -5.18 7.53 3.63
N GLY A 79 -5.36 6.38 2.96
CA GLY A 79 -4.34 5.79 2.10
C GLY A 79 -3.94 6.69 0.93
N ILE A 80 -4.93 7.33 0.29
CA ILE A 80 -4.70 8.31 -0.79
C ILE A 80 -3.95 9.53 -0.26
N HIS A 81 -4.34 10.07 0.90
CA HIS A 81 -3.65 11.19 1.54
C HIS A 81 -2.17 10.86 1.80
N LEU A 82 -1.89 9.67 2.35
CA LEU A 82 -0.52 9.20 2.60
C LEU A 82 0.30 9.14 1.32
N ILE A 83 -0.25 8.58 0.25
CA ILE A 83 0.43 8.47 -1.05
C ILE A 83 0.73 9.84 -1.66
N ASN A 84 -0.21 10.78 -1.56
CA ASN A 84 -0.01 12.16 -2.00
C ASN A 84 1.08 12.88 -1.17
N GLN A 85 1.12 12.67 0.15
CA GLN A 85 2.20 13.19 1.00
C GLN A 85 3.58 12.61 0.64
N MET A 86 3.65 11.46 -0.04
CA MET A 86 4.88 10.86 -0.58
C MET A 86 5.24 11.36 -1.99
N GLY A 87 4.53 12.38 -2.49
CA GLY A 87 4.72 12.97 -3.82
C GLY A 87 4.22 12.08 -4.97
N ILE A 88 3.38 11.09 -4.68
CA ILE A 88 2.76 10.23 -5.70
C ILE A 88 1.34 10.74 -5.93
N SER A 89 1.06 11.19 -7.15
CA SER A 89 -0.28 11.62 -7.56
C SER A 89 -0.66 10.92 -8.85
N LYS A 90 -1.96 10.63 -9.00
CA LYS A 90 -2.45 9.90 -10.17
C LYS A 90 -2.37 10.85 -11.36
N ASN A 91 -1.52 10.53 -12.33
CA ASN A 91 -1.51 11.24 -13.60
C ASN A 91 -2.71 10.74 -14.41
N ILE A 92 -3.89 11.31 -14.14
CA ILE A 92 -5.08 11.03 -14.93
C ILE A 92 -4.85 11.75 -16.26
N LYS A 93 -4.31 11.05 -17.25
CA LYS A 93 -4.51 11.46 -18.64
C LYS A 93 -6.00 11.26 -18.93
N ILE A 94 -6.74 12.36 -18.90
CA ILE A 94 -8.01 12.48 -19.61
C ILE A 94 -7.71 12.24 -21.09
N SER A 95 -8.08 11.05 -21.57
CA SER A 95 -8.23 10.77 -23.00
C SER A 95 -9.61 11.20 -23.44
#